data_AF-A0A7J6JIY7-F1
#
_entry.id   AF-A0A7J6JIY7-F1
#
_cell.length_a   1.000
_cell.length_b   1.000
_cell.length_c   1.000
_cell.angle_alpha   90.00
_cell.angle_beta   90.00
_cell.angle_gamma   90.00
#
_symmetry.space_group_name_H-M   'P 1'
#
loop_
_entity.id
_entity.type
_entity.pdbx_description
1 polymer ?
#
loop_
_entity_poly.entity_id
_entity_poly.type
_entity_poly.pdbx_seq_one_letter_code
_entity_poly.pdbx_strand_id
1 'polypeptide(L)'
;MPKVRLPIRNPTPQKKVWSHLHPATATSTAVIPLPRPIRPLHLYRHLLRATTYFPLICRSYLEDWVKDGFRRERARAASAAAKLPTRRRDHGREREEHFLRTKALAEGKRKLVILNAALLGDTDRFRKVLWLVFGKLGRRRRELMADFVKKEPDPPVDINELEKQMQVFDSERDIQKARKLQRLKSIPPTRRVFDRTDPTPWVRQKLSPIEDNWDIKKLTQFYTSQKTQQRDTPSDCWPRTELDNFKPEKFVPENDVWGRETAAQRKTKKVRLWWKRAADRLVPPVERNEWDLLRSIVSGDAPEVLWKLAPRRPVAMEKSEQGDFPWSAYASIPVREIESPRSRKRTRLTGKTDDGPYSQTQQLVREVPYSDRKLRREFGRLWQASSYVEETKSDEKGRHKREFVWGNPLTGPPIASGPQLGIFDGVDAQGQILRGK
;
A
#
# COMPACT_ATOMS: atom_id res chain seq x y z
N MET A 1 27.55 23.33 79.89
CA MET A 1 27.01 23.49 78.53
C MET A 1 27.92 22.74 77.55
N PRO A 2 27.57 21.53 77.08
CA PRO A 2 28.44 20.78 76.18
C PRO A 2 28.26 21.29 74.74
N LYS A 3 29.39 21.57 74.06
CA LYS A 3 29.45 21.97 72.65
C LYS A 3 29.28 20.73 71.76
N VAL A 4 28.09 20.56 71.19
CA VAL A 4 27.83 19.54 70.16
C VAL A 4 28.45 20.01 68.85
N ARG A 5 29.56 19.40 68.43
CA ARG A 5 30.10 19.53 67.06
C ARG A 5 29.39 18.52 66.18
N LEU A 6 28.62 19.00 65.21
CA LEU A 6 28.07 18.15 64.14
C LEU A 6 29.21 17.76 63.17
N PRO A 7 29.30 16.49 62.74
CA PRO A 7 30.28 16.08 61.76
C PRO A 7 29.89 16.58 60.36
N ILE A 8 30.80 17.32 59.73
CA ILE A 8 30.72 17.71 58.32
C ILE A 8 30.87 16.42 57.49
N ARG A 9 29.80 16.01 56.81
CA ARG A 9 29.85 14.93 55.81
C ARG A 9 30.64 15.41 54.60
N ASN A 10 31.82 14.82 54.38
CA ASN A 10 32.55 14.97 53.13
C ASN A 10 31.71 14.43 51.96
N PRO A 11 31.62 15.15 50.83
CA PRO A 11 30.93 14.64 49.65
C PRO A 11 31.71 13.44 49.10
N THR A 12 31.06 12.28 49.07
CA THR A 12 31.59 11.09 48.40
C THR A 12 31.88 11.42 46.93
N PRO A 13 33.03 11.01 46.36
CA PRO A 13 33.29 11.18 44.95
C PRO A 13 32.22 10.41 44.18
N GLN A 14 31.50 11.12 43.29
CA GLN A 14 30.53 10.52 42.38
C GLN A 14 31.25 9.44 41.55
N LYS A 15 31.18 8.19 42.00
CA LYS A 15 31.59 7.04 41.21
C LYS A 15 30.73 7.05 39.96
N LYS A 16 31.40 7.18 38.81
CA LYS A 16 30.85 7.11 37.45
C LYS A 16 29.80 5.99 37.35
N VAL A 17 28.52 6.37 37.34
CA VAL A 17 27.36 5.47 37.16
C VAL A 17 27.16 5.10 35.66
N TRP A 18 28.11 5.43 34.80
CA TRP A 18 27.96 5.28 33.34
C TRP A 18 28.66 4.03 32.76
N SER A 19 29.12 3.08 33.59
CA SER A 19 29.85 1.89 33.12
C SER A 19 28.98 0.67 32.74
N HIS A 20 27.66 0.75 32.86
CA HIS A 20 26.74 -0.34 32.46
C HIS A 20 26.07 -0.13 31.09
N LEU A 21 26.52 0.87 30.33
CA LEU A 21 26.20 0.93 28.91
C LEU A 21 27.00 -0.17 28.21
N HIS A 22 26.39 -1.35 28.10
CA HIS A 22 26.79 -2.35 27.11
C HIS A 22 27.13 -1.64 25.80
N PRO A 23 28.16 -2.09 25.04
CA PRO A 23 28.38 -1.59 23.69
C PRO A 23 27.13 -1.94 22.89
N ALA A 24 26.21 -0.97 22.81
CA ALA A 24 25.02 -1.06 22.01
C ALA A 24 25.53 -1.43 20.63
N THR A 25 25.14 -2.61 20.14
CA THR A 25 25.34 -3.02 18.77
C THR A 25 24.89 -1.85 17.91
N ALA A 26 25.87 -1.11 17.41
CA ALA A 26 25.68 0.10 16.66
C ALA A 26 25.18 -0.32 15.29
N THR A 27 23.89 -0.67 15.20
CA THR A 27 23.14 -0.47 13.96
C THR A 27 23.06 1.03 13.77
N SER A 28 24.16 1.61 13.26
CA SER A 28 24.24 2.99 12.80
C SER A 28 23.10 3.22 11.81
N THR A 29 22.09 3.93 12.29
CA THR A 29 20.87 4.29 11.56
C THR A 29 21.03 5.58 10.77
N ALA A 30 22.28 6.06 10.66
CA ALA A 30 22.63 7.19 9.81
C ALA A 30 22.11 6.93 8.39
N VAL A 31 21.09 7.69 8.00
CA VAL A 31 20.62 7.70 6.61
C VAL A 31 21.74 8.35 5.80
N ILE A 32 22.35 7.60 4.87
CA ILE A 32 23.41 8.15 4.01
C ILE A 32 22.87 9.44 3.35
N PRO A 33 23.47 10.61 3.64
CA PRO A 33 22.96 11.87 3.13
C PRO A 33 23.07 11.90 1.61
N LEU A 34 22.04 12.39 0.94
CA LEU A 34 22.09 12.60 -0.51
C LEU A 34 22.97 13.82 -0.80
N PRO A 35 23.97 13.72 -1.70
CA PRO A 35 24.76 14.87 -2.11
C PRO A 35 23.86 15.92 -2.77
N ARG A 36 24.16 17.20 -2.53
CA ARG A 36 23.47 18.34 -3.13
C ARG A 36 24.37 18.94 -4.22
N PRO A 37 23.88 19.18 -5.46
CA PRO A 37 22.52 18.91 -5.95
C PRO A 37 22.22 17.41 -6.12
N ILE A 38 20.95 17.03 -5.94
CA ILE A 38 20.53 15.62 -5.99
C ILE A 38 20.57 15.13 -7.44
N ARG A 39 21.57 14.32 -7.77
CA ARG A 39 21.64 13.65 -9.07
C ARG A 39 20.64 12.47 -9.13
N PRO A 40 19.89 12.28 -10.23
CA PRO A 40 18.94 11.17 -10.37
C PRO A 40 19.57 9.79 -10.15
N LEU A 41 20.81 9.59 -10.63
CA LEU A 41 21.55 8.33 -10.47
C LEU A 41 21.84 8.01 -9.00
N HIS A 42 22.16 9.01 -8.18
CA HIS A 42 22.38 8.79 -6.75
C HIS A 42 21.07 8.39 -6.08
N LEU A 43 19.98 9.12 -6.36
CA LEU A 43 18.66 8.78 -5.82
C LEU A 43 18.21 7.36 -6.20
N TYR A 44 18.44 6.94 -7.46
CA TYR A 44 18.18 5.59 -7.93
C TYR A 44 18.97 4.54 -7.12
N ARG A 45 20.28 4.73 -6.96
CA ARG A 45 21.14 3.83 -6.16
C ARG A 45 20.71 3.76 -4.71
N HIS A 46 20.36 4.89 -4.09
CA HIS A 46 19.87 4.91 -2.71
C HIS A 46 18.54 4.21 -2.53
N LEU A 47 17.62 4.35 -3.50
CA LEU A 47 16.36 3.62 -3.49
C LEU A 47 16.60 2.12 -3.61
N LEU A 48 17.40 1.66 -4.57
CA LEU A 48 17.75 0.23 -4.70
C LEU A 48 18.46 -0.32 -3.46
N ARG A 49 19.35 0.47 -2.84
CA ARG A 49 19.99 0.06 -1.59
C ARG A 49 18.98 -0.02 -0.43
N ALA A 50 17.98 0.85 -0.39
CA ALA A 50 16.91 0.75 0.59
C ALA A 50 16.07 -0.52 0.36
N THR A 51 15.76 -0.86 -0.90
CA THR A 51 14.97 -2.07 -1.21
C THR A 51 15.68 -3.35 -0.80
N THR A 52 17.02 -3.41 -0.88
CA THR A 52 17.78 -4.61 -0.45
C THR A 52 17.65 -4.96 1.04
N TYR A 53 17.24 -4.02 1.89
CA TYR A 53 17.05 -4.29 3.32
C TYR A 53 15.66 -4.83 3.68
N PHE A 54 14.70 -4.75 2.76
CA PHE A 54 13.36 -5.33 2.96
C PHE A 54 13.40 -6.87 2.94
N PRO A 55 12.33 -7.55 3.38
CA PRO A 55 12.25 -9.00 3.29
C PRO A 55 12.27 -9.47 1.84
N LEU A 56 12.81 -10.66 1.55
CA LEU A 56 12.98 -11.16 0.18
C LEU A 56 11.69 -11.08 -0.65
N ILE A 57 10.55 -11.40 -0.04
CA ILE A 57 9.23 -11.38 -0.69
C ILE A 57 8.87 -9.98 -1.22
N CYS A 58 9.37 -8.92 -0.57
CA CYS A 58 9.12 -7.54 -0.96
C CYS A 58 10.17 -7.01 -1.96
N ARG A 59 11.37 -7.61 -2.01
CA ARG A 59 12.51 -7.02 -2.74
C ARG A 59 12.27 -6.94 -4.24
N SER A 60 11.87 -8.05 -4.87
CA SER A 60 11.64 -8.11 -6.32
C SER A 60 10.67 -7.03 -6.77
N TYR A 61 9.50 -6.97 -6.14
CA TYR A 61 8.48 -5.97 -6.41
C TYR A 61 9.00 -4.53 -6.22
N LEU A 62 9.68 -4.26 -5.10
CA LEU A 62 10.18 -2.91 -4.82
C LEU A 62 11.30 -2.48 -5.78
N GLU A 63 12.19 -3.39 -6.15
CA GLU A 63 13.22 -3.14 -7.15
C GLU A 63 12.62 -2.81 -8.51
N ASP A 64 11.66 -3.61 -8.97
CA ASP A 64 10.99 -3.39 -10.26
C ASP A 64 10.18 -2.10 -10.22
N TRP A 65 9.52 -1.80 -9.11
CA TRP A 65 8.83 -0.53 -8.91
C TRP A 65 9.75 0.69 -9.02
N VAL A 66 10.98 0.59 -8.47
CA VAL A 66 12.00 1.65 -8.60
C VAL A 66 12.50 1.71 -10.05
N LYS A 67 12.88 0.58 -10.66
CA LYS A 67 13.36 0.51 -12.05
C LYS A 67 12.34 1.09 -13.03
N ASP A 68 11.08 0.68 -12.93
CA ASP A 68 9.97 1.17 -13.76
C ASP A 68 9.70 2.66 -13.56
N GLY A 69 9.84 3.16 -12.33
CA GLY A 69 9.72 4.59 -12.05
C GLY A 69 10.74 5.41 -12.84
N PHE A 70 12.02 5.04 -12.76
CA PHE A 70 13.09 5.76 -13.46
C PHE A 70 13.07 5.54 -14.97
N ARG A 71 12.72 4.33 -15.44
CA ARG A 71 12.57 4.03 -16.87
C ARG A 71 11.45 4.85 -17.51
N ARG A 72 10.28 4.94 -16.85
CA ARG A 72 9.16 5.76 -17.33
C ARG A 72 9.53 7.24 -17.39
N GLU A 73 10.19 7.78 -16.36
CA GLU A 73 10.64 9.16 -16.39
C GLU A 73 11.70 9.44 -17.46
N ARG A 74 12.60 8.48 -17.71
CA ARG A 74 13.57 8.56 -18.81
C ARG A 74 12.87 8.55 -20.17
N ALA A 75 11.91 7.66 -20.38
CA ALA A 75 11.14 7.59 -21.62
C ALA A 75 10.31 8.86 -21.85
N ARG A 76 9.66 9.38 -20.79
CA ARG A 76 8.96 10.67 -20.80
C ARG A 76 9.89 11.80 -21.23
N ALA A 77 11.03 11.95 -20.56
CA ALA A 77 12.02 12.98 -20.88
C ALA A 77 12.57 12.88 -22.31
N ALA A 78 12.80 11.65 -22.81
CA ALA A 78 13.23 11.42 -24.19
C ALA A 78 12.15 11.83 -25.20
N SER A 79 10.89 11.45 -24.95
CA SER A 79 9.76 11.84 -25.81
C SER A 79 9.50 13.35 -25.80
N ALA A 80 9.73 14.01 -24.66
CA ALA A 80 9.64 15.47 -24.53
C ALA A 80 10.78 16.15 -25.30
N ALA A 81 12.01 15.64 -25.20
CA ALA A 81 13.16 16.15 -25.95
C ALA A 81 12.96 16.02 -27.47
N ALA A 82 12.39 14.91 -27.96
CA ALA A 82 12.09 14.70 -29.37
C ALA A 82 11.02 15.67 -29.93
N LYS A 83 10.14 16.20 -29.07
CA LYS A 83 9.07 17.15 -29.44
C LYS A 83 9.51 18.61 -29.41
N LEU A 84 10.72 18.92 -28.93
CA LEU A 84 11.22 20.29 -28.89
C LEU A 84 11.67 20.70 -30.30
N PRO A 85 11.06 21.74 -30.90
CA PRO A 85 11.48 22.20 -32.22
C PRO A 85 12.90 22.77 -32.17
N THR A 86 13.76 22.34 -33.08
CA THR A 86 15.19 22.74 -33.14
C THR A 86 15.39 24.23 -33.44
N ARG A 87 14.35 24.94 -33.92
CA ARG A 87 14.50 26.28 -34.54
C ARG A 87 14.11 27.49 -33.68
N ARG A 88 13.43 27.33 -32.54
CA ARG A 88 13.22 28.43 -31.56
C ARG A 88 13.14 27.84 -30.15
N ARG A 89 13.97 28.35 -29.22
CA ARG A 89 13.89 28.02 -27.79
C ARG A 89 12.53 28.48 -27.26
N ASP A 90 11.59 27.55 -27.17
CA ASP A 90 10.33 27.76 -26.45
C ASP A 90 10.63 27.68 -24.95
N HIS A 91 11.01 28.82 -24.37
CA HIS A 91 11.33 28.94 -22.93
C HIS A 91 10.21 28.43 -22.02
N GLY A 92 8.94 28.44 -22.47
CA GLY A 92 7.82 27.90 -21.71
C GLY A 92 7.93 26.38 -21.53
N ARG A 93 8.19 25.66 -22.62
CA ARG A 93 8.36 24.18 -22.58
C ARG A 93 9.60 23.75 -21.81
N GLU A 94 10.70 24.49 -21.91
CA GLU A 94 11.91 24.20 -21.14
C GLU A 94 11.67 24.33 -19.62
N ARG A 95 10.95 25.38 -19.20
CA ARG A 95 10.56 25.59 -17.79
C ARG A 95 9.64 24.48 -17.30
N GLU A 96 8.66 24.07 -18.12
CA GLU A 96 7.75 22.97 -17.79
C GLU A 96 8.51 21.64 -17.62
N GLU A 97 9.40 21.31 -18.55
CA GLU A 97 10.21 20.08 -18.50
C GLU A 97 11.14 20.08 -17.26
N HIS A 98 11.74 21.22 -16.93
CA HIS A 98 12.51 21.39 -15.71
C HIS A 98 11.65 21.19 -14.44
N PHE A 99 10.46 21.77 -14.40
CA PHE A 99 9.50 21.57 -13.31
C PHE A 99 9.10 20.10 -13.14
N LEU A 100 8.84 19.39 -14.23
CA LEU A 100 8.49 17.96 -14.18
C LEU A 100 9.66 17.11 -13.66
N ARG A 101 10.89 17.39 -14.09
CA ARG A 101 12.10 16.70 -13.59
C ARG A 101 12.32 16.94 -12.11
N THR A 102 12.23 18.19 -11.66
CA THR A 102 12.38 18.54 -10.23
C THR A 102 11.28 17.92 -9.38
N LYS A 103 10.03 17.88 -9.88
CA LYS A 103 8.92 17.18 -9.24
C LYS A 103 9.19 15.68 -9.11
N ALA A 104 9.63 15.02 -10.19
CA ALA A 104 9.96 13.59 -10.16
C ALA A 104 11.08 13.27 -9.16
N LEU A 105 12.12 14.12 -9.08
CA LEU A 105 13.18 14.00 -8.08
C LEU A 105 12.67 14.19 -6.65
N ALA A 106 11.79 15.16 -6.43
CA ALA A 106 11.15 15.39 -5.13
C ALA A 106 10.29 14.19 -4.71
N GLU A 107 9.54 13.60 -5.64
CA GLU A 107 8.76 12.37 -5.40
C GLU A 107 9.67 11.18 -5.06
N GLY A 108 10.75 10.97 -5.82
CA GLY A 108 11.73 9.92 -5.52
C GLY A 108 12.38 10.11 -4.14
N LYS A 109 12.69 11.34 -3.74
CA LYS A 109 13.20 11.66 -2.40
C LYS A 109 12.17 11.32 -1.31
N ARG A 110 10.90 11.67 -1.51
CA ARG A 110 9.81 11.30 -0.58
C ARG A 110 9.69 9.79 -0.44
N LYS A 111 9.78 9.04 -1.55
CA LYS A 111 9.77 7.56 -1.53
C LYS A 111 10.93 7.00 -0.72
N LEU A 112 12.15 7.51 -0.91
CA LEU A 112 13.32 7.10 -0.14
C LEU A 112 13.13 7.33 1.36
N VAL A 113 12.60 8.49 1.74
CA VAL A 113 12.27 8.81 3.12
C VAL A 113 11.24 7.83 3.70
N ILE A 114 10.20 7.50 2.94
CA ILE A 114 9.17 6.53 3.37
C ILE A 114 9.77 5.14 3.56
N LEU A 115 10.59 4.67 2.62
CA LEU A 115 11.25 3.36 2.71
C LEU A 115 12.21 3.29 3.90
N ASN A 116 13.03 4.31 4.11
CA ASN A 116 13.92 4.37 5.27
C ASN A 116 13.15 4.42 6.59
N ALA A 117 12.10 5.23 6.69
CA ALA A 117 11.26 5.28 7.88
C ALA A 117 10.59 3.92 8.16
N ALA A 118 10.12 3.23 7.12
CA ALA A 118 9.62 1.87 7.23
C ALA A 118 10.69 0.95 7.81
N LEU A 119 11.91 0.93 7.25
CA LEU A 119 13.02 0.12 7.77
C LEU A 119 13.40 0.44 9.23
N LEU A 120 13.23 1.69 9.67
CA LEU A 120 13.49 2.16 11.04
C LEU A 120 12.36 1.85 12.04
N GLY A 121 11.42 0.97 11.72
CA GLY A 121 10.39 0.53 12.67
C GLY A 121 9.04 1.25 12.58
N ASP A 122 8.81 2.04 11.52
CA ASP A 122 7.52 2.70 11.28
C ASP A 122 6.47 1.75 10.67
N THR A 123 5.65 1.17 11.54
CA THR A 123 4.61 0.19 11.19
C THR A 123 3.68 0.68 10.10
N ASP A 124 3.23 1.92 10.16
CA ASP A 124 2.22 2.43 9.23
C ASP A 124 2.79 2.53 7.82
N ARG A 125 4.07 2.89 7.71
CA ARG A 125 4.78 2.97 6.43
C ARG A 125 5.15 1.59 5.92
N PHE A 126 5.62 0.70 6.79
CA PHE A 126 5.89 -0.69 6.41
C PHE A 126 4.64 -1.43 5.95
N ARG A 127 3.52 -1.27 6.66
CA ARG A 127 2.20 -1.81 6.27
C ARG A 127 1.76 -1.28 4.90
N LYS A 128 1.95 0.02 4.63
CA LYS A 128 1.69 0.58 3.29
C LYS A 128 2.59 -0.02 2.21
N VAL A 129 3.86 -0.30 2.52
CA VAL A 129 4.77 -1.00 1.61
C VAL A 129 4.25 -2.41 1.33
N LEU A 130 3.87 -3.17 2.36
CA LEU A 130 3.25 -4.49 2.21
C LEU A 130 1.99 -4.43 1.34
N TRP A 131 1.10 -3.46 1.57
CA TRP A 131 -0.09 -3.29 0.73
C TRP A 131 0.23 -3.01 -0.74
N LEU A 132 1.33 -2.31 -1.04
CA LEU A 132 1.77 -2.10 -2.43
C LEU A 132 2.30 -3.40 -3.04
N VAL A 133 3.15 -4.11 -2.30
CA VAL A 133 3.77 -5.37 -2.73
C VAL A 133 2.69 -6.40 -3.06
N PHE A 134 1.76 -6.65 -2.15
CA PHE A 134 0.72 -7.69 -2.26
C PHE A 134 -0.54 -7.21 -3.02
N GLY A 135 -0.44 -6.15 -3.83
CA GLY A 135 -1.52 -5.71 -4.71
C GLY A 135 -2.79 -5.24 -4.00
N LYS A 136 -2.69 -4.78 -2.75
CA LYS A 136 -3.80 -4.19 -1.98
C LYS A 136 -3.92 -2.68 -2.25
N LEU A 137 -2.83 -2.05 -2.69
CA LEU A 137 -2.74 -0.66 -3.12
C LEU A 137 -1.94 -0.53 -4.43
N GLY A 138 -2.08 0.60 -5.13
CA GLY A 138 -1.17 0.98 -6.22
C GLY A 138 -1.46 0.34 -7.58
N ARG A 139 -0.39 0.06 -8.34
CA ARG A 139 -0.46 -0.46 -9.72
C ARG A 139 -0.96 -1.90 -9.75
N ARG A 140 -0.30 -2.80 -9.01
CA ARG A 140 -0.62 -4.23 -8.93
C ARG A 140 -2.07 -4.49 -8.53
N ARG A 141 -2.61 -3.70 -7.60
CA ARG A 141 -4.02 -3.72 -7.24
C ARG A 141 -4.96 -3.50 -8.43
N ARG A 142 -4.63 -2.54 -9.30
CA ARG A 142 -5.45 -2.22 -10.47
C ARG A 142 -5.36 -3.31 -11.53
N GLU A 143 -4.21 -3.97 -11.65
CA GLU A 143 -4.00 -5.13 -12.53
C GLU A 143 -4.85 -6.31 -12.00
N LEU A 144 -4.68 -6.71 -10.74
CA LEU A 144 -5.48 -7.77 -10.11
C LEU A 144 -7.00 -7.49 -10.16
N MET A 145 -7.41 -6.24 -9.94
CA MET A 145 -8.83 -5.86 -10.03
C MET A 145 -9.31 -5.85 -11.49
N ALA A 146 -8.49 -5.43 -12.46
CA ALA A 146 -8.87 -5.47 -13.86
C ALA A 146 -9.09 -6.92 -14.33
N ASP A 147 -8.19 -7.82 -13.93
CA ASP A 147 -8.27 -9.24 -14.25
C ASP A 147 -9.44 -9.91 -13.54
N PHE A 148 -9.64 -9.60 -12.25
CA PHE A 148 -10.73 -10.15 -11.45
C PHE A 148 -12.12 -9.78 -12.01
N VAL A 149 -12.27 -8.54 -12.44
CA VAL A 149 -13.56 -7.97 -12.82
C VAL A 149 -13.91 -8.24 -14.28
N LYS A 150 -12.93 -8.56 -15.12
CA LYS A 150 -13.16 -8.94 -16.52
C LYS A 150 -14.19 -10.07 -16.57
N LYS A 151 -15.25 -9.89 -17.37
CA LYS A 151 -16.16 -11.00 -17.68
C LYS A 151 -15.37 -12.10 -18.38
N GLU A 152 -15.58 -13.32 -17.93
CA GLU A 152 -15.12 -14.47 -18.69
C GLU A 152 -15.80 -14.44 -20.06
N PRO A 153 -15.05 -14.64 -21.15
CA PRO A 153 -15.68 -14.82 -22.44
C PRO A 153 -16.63 -16.01 -22.33
N ASP A 154 -17.84 -15.87 -22.87
CA ASP A 154 -18.77 -16.98 -22.94
C ASP A 154 -18.02 -18.16 -23.61
N PRO A 155 -18.05 -19.37 -23.02
CA PRO A 155 -17.31 -20.51 -23.56
C PRO A 155 -17.71 -20.70 -25.02
N PRO A 156 -16.74 -20.83 -25.95
CA PRO A 156 -17.07 -20.98 -27.36
C PRO A 156 -17.84 -22.29 -27.53
N VAL A 157 -19.11 -22.18 -27.89
CA VAL A 157 -20.01 -23.33 -28.04
C VAL A 157 -19.63 -24.15 -29.29
N ASP A 158 -19.04 -23.51 -30.31
CA ASP A 158 -18.31 -24.14 -31.42
C ASP A 158 -17.58 -23.05 -32.25
N ILE A 159 -16.48 -23.36 -32.96
CA ILE A 159 -15.76 -22.36 -33.79
C ILE A 159 -16.68 -21.80 -34.87
N ASN A 160 -17.47 -22.67 -35.49
CA ASN A 160 -18.44 -22.32 -36.52
C ASN A 160 -19.61 -21.48 -35.97
N GLU A 161 -20.01 -21.69 -34.72
CA GLU A 161 -21.06 -20.89 -34.07
C GLU A 161 -20.57 -19.51 -33.67
N LEU A 162 -19.30 -19.39 -33.25
CA LEU A 162 -18.67 -18.10 -32.97
C LEU A 162 -18.56 -17.25 -34.24
N GLU A 163 -18.12 -17.85 -35.36
CA GLU A 163 -18.07 -17.14 -36.65
C GLU A 163 -19.46 -16.68 -37.10
N LYS A 164 -20.50 -17.51 -36.93
CA LYS A 164 -21.89 -17.14 -37.21
C LYS A 164 -22.36 -15.99 -36.31
N GLN A 165 -22.07 -16.05 -35.00
CA GLN A 165 -22.41 -14.97 -34.08
C GLN A 165 -21.69 -13.66 -34.45
N MET A 166 -20.40 -13.72 -34.80
CA MET A 166 -19.65 -12.55 -35.25
C MET A 166 -20.25 -11.96 -36.53
N GLN A 167 -20.60 -12.79 -37.52
CA GLN A 167 -21.26 -12.35 -38.75
C GLN A 167 -22.64 -11.74 -38.47
N VAL A 168 -23.41 -12.29 -37.53
CA VAL A 168 -24.70 -11.72 -37.10
C VAL A 168 -24.48 -10.37 -36.42
N PHE A 169 -23.54 -10.25 -35.48
CA PHE A 169 -23.25 -8.98 -34.82
C PHE A 169 -22.76 -7.91 -35.80
N ASP A 170 -21.89 -8.27 -36.74
CA ASP A 170 -21.37 -7.33 -37.75
C ASP A 170 -22.46 -6.93 -38.75
N SER A 171 -23.28 -7.87 -39.21
CA SER A 171 -24.41 -7.57 -40.10
C SER A 171 -25.48 -6.71 -39.41
N GLU A 172 -25.86 -7.00 -38.16
CA GLU A 172 -26.76 -6.15 -37.38
C GLU A 172 -26.19 -4.75 -37.18
N ARG A 173 -24.89 -4.65 -36.89
CA ARG A 173 -24.19 -3.38 -36.72
C ARG A 173 -24.21 -2.57 -38.01
N ASP A 174 -24.05 -3.22 -39.16
CA ASP A 174 -24.06 -2.57 -40.47
C ASP A 174 -25.47 -2.19 -40.92
N ILE A 175 -26.48 -3.04 -40.66
CA ILE A 175 -27.90 -2.71 -40.87
C ILE A 175 -28.30 -1.49 -40.02
N GLN A 176 -27.89 -1.44 -38.75
CA GLN A 176 -28.16 -0.30 -37.89
C GLN A 176 -27.45 0.97 -38.39
N LYS A 177 -26.20 0.88 -38.86
CA LYS A 177 -25.49 2.02 -39.48
C LYS A 177 -26.23 2.49 -40.73
N ALA A 178 -26.66 1.58 -41.61
CA ALA A 178 -27.34 1.87 -42.86
C ALA A 178 -28.71 2.53 -42.64
N ARG A 179 -29.57 1.95 -41.79
CA ARG A 179 -30.86 2.54 -41.40
C ARG A 179 -30.69 3.95 -40.82
N LYS A 180 -29.61 4.17 -40.07
CA LYS A 180 -29.32 5.47 -39.46
C LYS A 180 -28.80 6.50 -40.47
N LEU A 181 -27.95 6.09 -41.42
CA LEU A 181 -27.52 6.93 -42.53
C LEU A 181 -28.70 7.34 -43.42
N GLN A 182 -29.65 6.42 -43.67
CA GLN A 182 -30.88 6.73 -44.40
C GLN A 182 -31.73 7.78 -43.67
N ARG A 183 -31.94 7.64 -42.35
CA ARG A 183 -32.64 8.66 -41.55
C ARG A 183 -31.95 10.03 -41.59
N LEU A 184 -30.62 10.08 -41.54
CA LEU A 184 -29.85 11.33 -41.60
C LEU A 184 -29.89 12.00 -42.98
N LYS A 185 -30.01 11.22 -44.07
CA LYS A 185 -30.17 11.75 -45.43
C LYS A 185 -31.56 12.33 -45.67
N SER A 186 -32.59 11.78 -45.02
CA SER A 186 -33.98 12.24 -45.14
C SER A 186 -34.27 13.58 -44.44
N ILE A 187 -33.40 14.02 -43.52
CA ILE A 187 -33.63 15.24 -42.72
C ILE A 187 -32.60 16.32 -43.14
N PRO A 188 -33.05 17.47 -43.68
CA PRO A 188 -32.15 18.55 -44.08
C PRO A 188 -31.36 19.07 -42.86
N PRO A 189 -30.08 19.46 -43.04
CA PRO A 189 -29.16 19.73 -41.95
C PRO A 189 -29.64 20.82 -40.97
N THR A 190 -30.46 21.77 -41.43
CA THR A 190 -31.02 22.87 -40.65
C THR A 190 -32.19 22.48 -39.75
N ARG A 191 -32.89 21.37 -40.03
CA ARG A 191 -33.99 20.82 -39.20
C ARG A 191 -33.56 19.63 -38.35
N ARG A 192 -32.27 19.30 -38.32
CA ARG A 192 -31.73 18.28 -37.41
C ARG A 192 -31.82 18.82 -35.98
N VAL A 193 -32.90 18.48 -35.28
CA VAL A 193 -32.93 18.56 -33.84
C VAL A 193 -31.90 17.55 -33.37
N PHE A 194 -30.74 18.02 -32.93
CA PHE A 194 -29.74 17.17 -32.28
C PHE A 194 -30.32 16.74 -30.95
N ASP A 195 -31.08 15.66 -30.99
CA ASP A 195 -31.68 15.11 -29.81
C ASP A 195 -30.56 14.55 -28.91
N ARG A 196 -30.75 14.54 -27.59
CA ARG A 196 -29.73 14.02 -26.65
C ARG A 196 -29.46 12.51 -26.84
N THR A 197 -30.28 11.87 -27.66
CA THR A 197 -30.23 10.46 -28.10
C THR A 197 -29.54 10.29 -29.47
N ASP A 198 -29.22 11.38 -30.17
CA ASP A 198 -28.50 11.33 -31.44
C ASP A 198 -26.98 11.25 -31.22
N PRO A 199 -26.30 10.21 -31.75
CA PRO A 199 -24.87 10.07 -31.64
C PRO A 199 -24.23 10.96 -32.71
N THR A 200 -23.82 12.16 -32.32
CA THR A 200 -22.77 12.85 -33.06
C THR A 200 -21.54 11.92 -33.15
N PRO A 201 -20.74 11.99 -34.24
CA PRO A 201 -19.56 11.13 -34.41
C PRO A 201 -18.53 11.26 -33.26
N TRP A 202 -18.56 12.37 -32.52
CA TRP A 202 -17.75 12.61 -31.31
C TRP A 202 -18.38 12.10 -30.01
N VAL A 203 -19.69 11.78 -30.01
CA VAL A 203 -20.45 11.28 -28.84
C VAL A 203 -20.34 9.76 -28.69
N ARG A 204 -19.70 9.06 -29.64
CA ARG A 204 -19.32 7.66 -29.50
C ARG A 204 -17.92 7.48 -28.90
N GLN A 205 -17.65 8.08 -27.75
CA GLN A 205 -16.96 7.25 -26.75
C GLN A 205 -18.03 6.32 -26.19
N LYS A 206 -18.25 5.20 -26.90
CA LYS A 206 -18.79 4.00 -26.27
C LYS A 206 -17.78 3.61 -25.20
N LEU A 207 -17.81 4.29 -24.06
CA LEU A 207 -17.36 3.70 -22.81
C LEU A 207 -18.26 2.48 -22.68
N SER A 208 -17.76 1.35 -23.18
CA SER A 208 -18.38 0.04 -23.01
C SER A 208 -18.88 0.00 -21.57
N PRO A 209 -20.20 -0.04 -21.36
CA PRO A 209 -20.81 -0.06 -20.05
C PRO A 209 -19.97 -0.94 -19.11
N ILE A 210 -19.76 -0.49 -17.87
CA ILE A 210 -19.24 -1.38 -16.82
C ILE A 210 -20.06 -2.67 -16.82
N GLU A 211 -21.35 -2.56 -17.05
CA GLU A 211 -22.28 -3.69 -17.25
C GLU A 211 -21.87 -4.65 -18.36
N ASP A 212 -21.20 -4.20 -19.41
CA ASP A 212 -20.82 -5.03 -20.57
C ASP A 212 -19.49 -5.72 -20.33
N ASN A 213 -18.51 -5.05 -19.71
CA ASN A 213 -17.16 -5.59 -19.53
C ASN A 213 -16.93 -6.26 -18.17
N TRP A 214 -17.70 -5.86 -17.15
CA TRP A 214 -17.48 -6.28 -15.76
C TRP A 214 -18.47 -7.35 -15.35
N ASP A 215 -17.99 -8.40 -14.68
CA ASP A 215 -18.84 -9.38 -14.04
C ASP A 215 -19.42 -8.79 -12.74
N ILE A 216 -20.56 -8.10 -12.87
CA ILE A 216 -21.23 -7.46 -11.75
C ILE A 216 -21.62 -8.50 -10.69
N LYS A 217 -22.04 -9.72 -11.08
CA LYS A 217 -22.46 -10.75 -10.12
C LYS A 217 -21.28 -11.25 -9.29
N LYS A 218 -20.13 -11.49 -9.93
CA LYS A 218 -18.89 -11.83 -9.22
C LYS A 218 -18.47 -10.71 -8.25
N LEU A 219 -18.59 -9.47 -8.70
CA LEU A 219 -18.22 -8.31 -7.89
C LEU A 219 -19.20 -8.07 -6.72
N THR A 220 -20.51 -8.31 -6.89
CA THR A 220 -21.51 -8.23 -5.80
C THR A 220 -21.22 -9.26 -4.71
N GLN A 221 -20.99 -10.52 -5.09
CA GLN A 221 -20.64 -11.60 -4.16
C GLN A 221 -19.33 -11.29 -3.43
N PHE A 222 -18.35 -10.75 -4.15
CA PHE A 222 -17.10 -10.35 -3.52
C PHE A 222 -17.29 -9.21 -2.53
N TYR A 223 -18.09 -8.20 -2.90
CA TYR A 223 -18.39 -7.06 -2.03
C TYR A 223 -19.06 -7.50 -0.73
N THR A 224 -20.04 -8.40 -0.79
CA THR A 224 -20.71 -8.93 0.40
C THR A 224 -19.74 -9.74 1.25
N SER A 225 -18.92 -10.61 0.66
CA SER A 225 -17.92 -11.40 1.38
C SER A 225 -16.88 -10.51 2.10
N GLN A 226 -16.32 -9.51 1.41
CA GLN A 226 -15.34 -8.59 1.98
C GLN A 226 -15.96 -7.78 3.12
N LYS A 227 -17.22 -7.38 2.97
CA LYS A 227 -17.92 -6.62 4.01
C LYS A 227 -18.15 -7.46 5.26
N THR A 228 -18.52 -8.73 5.13
CA THR A 228 -18.64 -9.64 6.27
C THR A 228 -17.28 -9.77 6.96
N GLN A 229 -16.21 -10.01 6.20
CA GLN A 229 -14.85 -10.09 6.76
C GLN A 229 -14.41 -8.80 7.46
N GLN A 230 -14.79 -7.63 6.94
CA GLN A 230 -14.49 -6.34 7.57
C GLN A 230 -15.16 -6.15 8.93
N ARG A 231 -16.28 -6.82 9.19
CA ARG A 231 -16.94 -6.79 10.51
C ARG A 231 -16.18 -7.62 11.54
N ASP A 232 -15.61 -8.74 11.10
CA ASP A 232 -14.92 -9.69 11.98
C ASP A 232 -13.45 -9.31 12.22
N THR A 233 -12.90 -8.40 11.42
CA THR A 233 -11.49 -7.99 11.47
C THR A 233 -11.34 -6.53 11.91
N PRO A 234 -10.23 -6.18 12.61
CA PRO A 234 -10.00 -4.80 13.01
C PRO A 234 -9.75 -3.90 11.80
N SER A 235 -10.19 -2.64 11.90
CA SER A 235 -10.08 -1.63 10.82
C SER A 235 -8.63 -1.41 10.35
N ASP A 236 -7.65 -1.59 11.23
CA ASP A 236 -6.22 -1.50 10.96
C ASP A 236 -5.69 -2.51 9.91
N CYS A 237 -6.40 -3.62 9.66
CA CYS A 237 -6.02 -4.59 8.65
C CYS A 237 -6.23 -4.06 7.22
N TRP A 238 -7.13 -3.09 7.06
CA TRP A 238 -7.61 -2.67 5.75
C TRP A 238 -6.89 -1.41 5.24
N PRO A 239 -6.51 -1.37 3.94
CA PRO A 239 -5.83 -0.22 3.35
C PRO A 239 -6.73 1.01 3.18
N ARG A 240 -8.05 0.81 3.24
CA ARG A 240 -9.07 1.80 2.94
C ARG A 240 -10.19 1.72 3.97
N THR A 241 -11.00 2.77 4.01
CA THR A 241 -12.20 2.83 4.85
C THR A 241 -13.12 1.66 4.58
N GLU A 242 -13.88 1.28 5.61
CA GLU A 242 -14.90 0.24 5.57
C GLU A 242 -15.91 0.44 4.43
N LEU A 243 -16.43 -0.68 3.93
CA LEU A 243 -17.43 -0.72 2.88
C LEU A 243 -18.81 -0.34 3.44
N ASP A 244 -19.53 0.49 2.68
CA ASP A 244 -20.90 0.92 3.02
C ASP A 244 -21.92 -0.24 2.85
N ASN A 245 -23.19 0.02 3.10
CA ASN A 245 -24.29 -0.83 2.69
C ASN A 245 -24.36 -0.96 1.17
N PHE A 246 -24.56 -2.19 0.69
CA PHE A 246 -24.66 -2.51 -0.72
C PHE A 246 -25.94 -1.88 -1.29
N LYS A 247 -25.84 -0.64 -1.78
CA LYS A 247 -26.92 0.13 -2.39
C LYS A 247 -26.36 0.92 -3.58
N PRO A 248 -26.29 0.32 -4.79
CA PRO A 248 -25.75 1.00 -5.97
C PRO A 248 -26.55 2.26 -6.36
N GLU A 249 -27.84 2.28 -6.02
CA GLU A 249 -28.77 3.37 -6.35
C GLU A 249 -28.83 4.47 -5.28
N LYS A 250 -28.07 4.36 -4.17
CA LYS A 250 -28.10 5.33 -3.04
C LYS A 250 -27.88 6.79 -3.46
N PHE A 251 -27.13 7.03 -4.54
CA PHE A 251 -26.81 8.37 -5.05
C PHE A 251 -27.59 8.75 -6.32
N VAL A 252 -28.59 7.95 -6.68
CA VAL A 252 -29.51 8.21 -7.78
C VAL A 252 -30.73 8.92 -7.17
N PRO A 253 -30.95 10.21 -7.48
CA PRO A 253 -32.18 10.87 -7.05
C PRO A 253 -33.37 10.23 -7.75
N GLU A 254 -34.50 10.09 -7.05
CA GLU A 254 -35.73 9.58 -7.66
C GLU A 254 -36.24 10.56 -8.73
N ASN A 255 -36.30 11.84 -8.35
CA ASN A 255 -36.76 12.94 -9.19
C ASN A 255 -35.64 13.93 -9.54
N ASP A 256 -35.68 14.52 -10.73
CA ASP A 256 -34.84 15.64 -11.13
C ASP A 256 -35.35 16.96 -10.52
N VAL A 257 -34.63 18.07 -10.75
CA VAL A 257 -34.97 19.42 -10.22
C VAL A 257 -36.39 19.87 -10.62
N TRP A 258 -36.96 19.29 -11.67
CA TRP A 258 -38.33 19.57 -12.15
C TRP A 258 -39.40 18.56 -11.68
N GLY A 259 -39.10 17.70 -10.70
CA GLY A 259 -40.06 16.71 -10.19
C GLY A 259 -40.35 15.53 -11.12
N ARG A 260 -39.63 15.42 -12.25
CA ARG A 260 -39.72 14.29 -13.20
C ARG A 260 -38.80 13.17 -12.75
N GLU A 261 -39.12 11.91 -13.08
CA GLU A 261 -38.20 10.80 -12.83
C GLU A 261 -36.82 11.03 -13.45
N THR A 262 -35.78 10.64 -12.72
CA THR A 262 -34.41 10.78 -13.21
C THR A 262 -34.21 10.01 -14.51
N ALA A 263 -33.72 10.70 -15.54
CA ALA A 263 -33.42 10.10 -16.84
C ALA A 263 -32.55 8.84 -16.71
N ALA A 264 -32.91 7.76 -17.43
CA ALA A 264 -32.25 6.46 -17.34
C ALA A 264 -30.72 6.54 -17.54
N GLN A 265 -30.23 7.39 -18.45
CA GLN A 265 -28.79 7.61 -18.65
C GLN A 265 -28.08 8.19 -17.42
N ARG A 266 -28.76 9.05 -16.66
CA ARG A 266 -28.21 9.62 -15.42
C ARG A 266 -28.18 8.57 -14.32
N LYS A 267 -29.21 7.71 -14.24
CA LYS A 267 -29.25 6.54 -13.34
C LYS A 267 -28.06 5.61 -13.64
N THR A 268 -27.88 5.18 -14.90
CA THR A 268 -26.76 4.30 -15.28
C THR A 268 -25.39 4.94 -15.02
N LYS A 269 -25.19 6.22 -15.36
CA LYS A 269 -23.94 6.93 -15.07
C LYS A 269 -23.62 6.99 -13.57
N LYS A 270 -24.62 7.21 -12.72
CA LYS A 270 -24.45 7.25 -11.25
C LYS A 270 -24.13 5.87 -10.70
N VAL A 271 -24.84 4.84 -11.14
CA VAL A 271 -24.58 3.43 -10.78
C VAL A 271 -23.17 3.01 -11.20
N ARG A 272 -22.74 3.38 -12.41
CA ARG A 272 -21.36 3.13 -12.89
C ARG A 272 -20.30 3.83 -12.04
N LEU A 273 -20.52 5.09 -11.68
CA LEU A 273 -19.60 5.82 -10.82
C LEU A 273 -19.54 5.19 -9.42
N TRP A 274 -20.68 4.70 -8.92
CA TRP A 274 -20.74 3.95 -7.67
C TRP A 274 -19.91 2.66 -7.78
N TRP A 275 -20.10 1.86 -8.83
CA TRP A 275 -19.30 0.64 -9.05
C TRP A 275 -17.81 0.92 -9.20
N LYS A 276 -17.42 1.97 -9.89
CA LYS A 276 -16.02 2.39 -9.97
C LYS A 276 -15.44 2.72 -8.59
N ARG A 277 -16.19 3.48 -7.78
CA ARG A 277 -15.78 3.83 -6.40
C ARG A 277 -15.75 2.61 -5.47
N ALA A 278 -16.73 1.70 -5.61
CA ALA A 278 -16.79 0.46 -4.86
C ALA A 278 -15.60 -0.44 -5.23
N ALA A 279 -15.38 -0.68 -6.53
CA ALA A 279 -14.23 -1.40 -7.06
C ALA A 279 -12.90 -0.75 -6.66
N ASP A 280 -12.82 0.58 -6.52
CA ASP A 280 -11.66 1.29 -5.99
C ASP A 280 -11.44 1.11 -4.48
N ARG A 281 -12.46 0.73 -3.72
CA ARG A 281 -12.35 0.43 -2.28
C ARG A 281 -12.09 -1.05 -2.00
N LEU A 282 -12.61 -1.92 -2.85
CA LEU A 282 -12.43 -3.37 -2.73
C LEU A 282 -10.94 -3.76 -2.78
N VAL A 283 -10.60 -4.81 -2.07
CA VAL A 283 -9.25 -5.35 -2.04
C VAL A 283 -9.26 -6.60 -2.91
N PRO A 284 -8.61 -6.62 -4.09
CA PRO A 284 -8.76 -7.74 -5.00
C PRO A 284 -8.22 -9.05 -4.38
N PRO A 285 -8.82 -10.20 -4.77
CA PRO A 285 -8.26 -11.49 -4.40
C PRO A 285 -6.89 -11.67 -5.03
N VAL A 286 -6.06 -12.44 -4.35
CA VAL A 286 -4.68 -12.75 -4.71
C VAL A 286 -4.61 -14.21 -5.13
N GLU A 287 -3.55 -14.58 -5.85
CA GLU A 287 -3.27 -15.97 -6.22
C GLU A 287 -3.10 -16.85 -4.98
N ARG A 288 -3.49 -18.12 -5.11
CA ARG A 288 -3.43 -19.10 -4.02
C ARG A 288 -2.03 -19.24 -3.43
N ASN A 289 -1.00 -19.33 -4.28
CA ASN A 289 0.39 -19.49 -3.86
C ASN A 289 0.88 -18.35 -2.96
N GLU A 290 0.52 -17.11 -3.29
CA GLU A 290 0.91 -15.94 -2.50
C GLU A 290 0.10 -15.84 -1.21
N TRP A 291 -1.16 -16.30 -1.21
CA TRP A 291 -1.97 -16.41 -0.01
C TRP A 291 -1.45 -17.47 0.96
N ASP A 292 -1.05 -18.64 0.47
CA ASP A 292 -0.43 -19.72 1.26
C ASP A 292 0.95 -19.31 1.81
N LEU A 293 1.72 -18.55 1.03
CA LEU A 293 2.96 -17.92 1.50
C LEU A 293 2.69 -16.99 2.69
N LEU A 294 1.67 -16.13 2.61
CA LEU A 294 1.29 -15.29 3.74
C LEU A 294 0.88 -16.11 4.96
N ARG A 295 0.09 -17.17 4.75
CA ARG A 295 -0.34 -18.09 5.82
C ARG A 295 0.85 -18.75 6.50
N SER A 296 1.83 -19.25 5.76
CA SER A 296 3.04 -19.88 6.33
C SER A 296 3.90 -18.90 7.15
N ILE A 297 3.99 -17.63 6.74
CA ILE A 297 4.71 -16.60 7.52
C ILE A 297 4.01 -16.33 8.85
N VAL A 298 2.68 -16.27 8.82
CA VAL A 298 1.86 -15.98 10.01
C VAL A 298 1.88 -17.17 10.97
N SER A 299 1.80 -18.39 10.43
CA SER A 299 1.89 -19.64 11.20
C SER A 299 3.29 -19.84 11.81
N GLY A 300 4.32 -19.30 11.14
CA GLY A 300 5.71 -19.39 11.59
C GLY A 300 6.51 -20.50 10.90
N ASP A 301 5.90 -21.21 9.96
CA ASP A 301 6.51 -22.28 9.17
C ASP A 301 7.44 -21.75 8.08
N ALA A 302 7.26 -20.49 7.66
CA ALA A 302 8.08 -19.89 6.62
C ALA A 302 9.52 -19.63 7.10
N PRO A 303 10.53 -19.90 6.24
CA PRO A 303 11.92 -19.64 6.58
C PRO A 303 12.16 -18.16 6.85
N GLU A 304 12.97 -17.88 7.87
CA GLU A 304 13.19 -16.53 8.39
C GLU A 304 13.67 -15.54 7.33
N VAL A 305 14.48 -16.00 6.37
CA VAL A 305 15.06 -15.18 5.31
C VAL A 305 13.98 -14.52 4.43
N LEU A 306 12.79 -15.14 4.31
CA LEU A 306 11.72 -14.62 3.45
C LEU A 306 11.07 -13.36 4.02
N TRP A 307 10.88 -13.31 5.34
CA TRP A 307 10.07 -12.28 6.00
C TRP A 307 10.86 -11.37 6.97
N LYS A 308 12.05 -11.77 7.43
CA LYS A 308 12.92 -10.91 8.25
C LYS A 308 13.56 -9.79 7.43
N LEU A 309 13.79 -8.66 8.09
CA LEU A 309 14.54 -7.55 7.52
C LEU A 309 16.03 -7.87 7.53
N ALA A 310 16.73 -7.58 6.44
CA ALA A 310 18.18 -7.76 6.41
C ALA A 310 18.87 -6.67 7.26
N PRO A 311 19.96 -7.03 7.97
CA PRO A 311 20.71 -6.06 8.75
C PRO A 311 21.30 -4.97 7.84
N ARG A 312 21.26 -3.72 8.33
CA ARG A 312 21.81 -2.59 7.58
C ARG A 312 23.32 -2.58 7.70
N ARG A 313 24.00 -2.24 6.61
CA ARG A 313 25.44 -1.96 6.67
C ARG A 313 25.65 -0.71 7.53
N PRO A 314 26.58 -0.72 8.49
CA PRO A 314 26.93 0.49 9.22
C PRO A 314 27.42 1.54 8.23
N VAL A 315 26.98 2.78 8.40
CA VAL A 315 27.58 3.90 7.64
C VAL A 315 29.00 4.07 8.16
N ALA A 316 29.95 4.26 7.24
CA ALA A 316 31.30 4.66 7.60
C ALA A 316 31.20 6.00 8.33
N MET A 317 31.27 5.93 9.66
CA MET A 317 31.42 7.11 10.49
C MET A 317 32.93 7.37 10.55
N GLU A 318 33.34 8.59 10.24
CA GLU A 318 34.64 9.05 10.70
C GLU A 318 34.69 8.79 12.20
N LYS A 319 35.82 8.27 12.71
CA LYS A 319 36.02 8.19 14.16
C LYS A 319 35.98 9.64 14.65
N SER A 320 34.81 10.11 15.02
CA SER A 320 34.69 11.33 15.81
C SER A 320 35.51 11.03 17.05
N GLU A 321 36.59 11.77 17.22
CA GLU A 321 37.31 11.80 18.49
C GLU A 321 36.25 11.91 19.59
N GLN A 322 36.32 11.03 20.58
CA GLN A 322 35.44 11.08 21.72
C GLN A 322 35.78 12.35 22.50
N GLY A 323 35.24 13.49 22.08
CA GLY A 323 35.62 14.78 22.64
C GLY A 323 34.78 15.90 22.05
N ASP A 324 34.11 16.61 22.93
CA ASP A 324 33.38 17.87 22.70
C ASP A 324 32.09 17.79 21.89
N PHE A 325 30.99 17.62 22.64
CA PHE A 325 29.67 18.06 22.20
C PHE A 325 29.78 19.52 21.70
N PRO A 326 29.42 19.83 20.44
CA PRO A 326 29.58 21.14 19.84
C PRO A 326 28.54 22.13 20.40
N TRP A 327 28.72 22.49 21.67
CA TRP A 327 27.78 23.35 22.41
C TRP A 327 27.60 24.71 21.73
N SER A 328 28.60 25.20 21.00
CA SER A 328 28.55 26.46 20.27
C SER A 328 27.51 26.43 19.14
N ALA A 329 27.48 25.35 18.36
CA ALA A 329 26.47 25.14 17.33
C ALA A 329 25.08 25.03 17.98
N TYR A 330 24.98 24.32 19.11
CA TYR A 330 23.73 24.18 19.84
C TYR A 330 23.22 25.51 20.42
N ALA A 331 24.10 26.34 20.99
CA ALA A 331 23.77 27.64 21.57
C ALA A 331 23.27 28.66 20.53
N SER A 332 23.70 28.52 19.27
CA SER A 332 23.23 29.38 18.17
C SER A 332 21.83 29.04 17.65
N ILE A 333 21.33 27.84 17.94
CA ILE A 333 20.00 27.40 17.51
C ILE A 333 18.97 28.00 18.47
N PRO A 334 17.89 28.63 17.98
CA PRO A 334 16.85 29.17 18.86
C PRO A 334 16.26 28.07 19.74
N VAL A 335 16.08 28.36 21.02
CA VAL A 335 15.57 27.43 22.05
C VAL A 335 14.30 26.70 21.59
N ARG A 336 13.41 27.39 20.88
CA ARG A 336 12.17 26.80 20.33
C ARG A 336 12.44 25.63 19.36
N GLU A 337 13.50 25.67 18.56
CA GLU A 337 13.83 24.58 17.63
C GLU A 337 14.44 23.37 18.33
N ILE A 338 15.19 23.63 19.40
CA ILE A 338 15.82 22.63 20.26
C ILE A 338 14.76 21.92 21.10
N GLU A 339 13.91 22.67 21.80
CA GLU A 339 12.93 22.15 22.74
C GLU A 339 11.66 21.63 22.07
N SER A 340 11.43 21.94 20.78
CA SER A 340 10.26 21.43 20.07
C SER A 340 10.25 19.90 20.14
N PRO A 341 9.24 19.27 20.77
CA PRO A 341 9.23 17.83 20.92
C PRO A 341 9.19 17.20 19.53
N ARG A 342 10.31 16.59 19.12
CA ARG A 342 10.37 15.86 17.87
C ARG A 342 9.61 14.57 18.06
N SER A 343 8.41 14.49 17.49
CA SER A 343 7.64 13.25 17.52
C SER A 343 8.46 12.11 16.91
N ARG A 344 8.40 10.91 17.52
CA ARG A 344 9.04 9.68 17.00
C ARG A 344 8.84 9.49 15.49
N LYS A 345 7.63 9.82 15.00
CA LYS A 345 7.27 9.75 13.58
C LYS A 345 8.09 10.72 12.71
N ARG A 346 8.33 11.95 13.19
CA ARG A 346 9.14 12.94 12.48
C ARG A 346 10.61 12.57 12.49
N THR A 347 11.13 12.07 13.60
CA THR A 347 12.53 11.59 13.70
C THR A 347 12.82 10.48 12.70
N ARG A 348 11.92 9.48 12.57
CA ARG A 348 12.06 8.40 11.58
C ARG A 348 12.00 8.88 10.13
N LEU A 349 11.21 9.92 9.86
CA LEU A 349 11.12 10.54 8.53
C LEU A 349 12.36 11.35 8.18
N THR A 350 12.89 12.12 9.12
CA THR A 350 14.01 13.02 8.85
C THR A 350 15.36 12.32 9.00
N GLY A 351 15.41 11.21 9.74
CA GLY A 351 16.65 10.54 10.13
C GLY A 351 17.56 11.40 11.01
N LYS A 352 17.05 12.52 11.54
CA LYS A 352 17.81 13.40 12.42
C LYS A 352 17.67 12.91 13.85
N THR A 353 18.72 12.33 14.42
CA THR A 353 18.83 12.10 15.85
C THR A 353 18.94 13.45 16.57
N ASP A 354 18.48 13.50 17.81
CA ASP A 354 18.65 14.66 18.68
C ASP A 354 19.64 14.27 19.78
N ASP A 355 20.87 14.71 19.58
CA ASP A 355 22.01 14.37 20.44
C ASP A 355 22.12 15.33 21.65
N GLY A 356 21.16 16.25 21.82
CA GLY A 356 21.13 17.18 22.95
C GLY A 356 20.94 16.47 24.29
N PRO A 357 21.58 16.95 25.38
CA PRO A 357 21.49 16.34 26.72
C PRO A 357 20.07 16.38 27.32
N TYR A 358 19.23 17.29 26.82
CA TYR A 358 17.83 17.44 27.25
C TYR A 358 16.84 16.79 26.28
N SER A 359 17.31 16.03 25.28
CA SER A 359 16.38 15.42 24.34
C SER A 359 15.59 14.33 25.07
N GLN A 360 14.31 14.62 25.35
CA GLN A 360 13.35 13.63 25.88
C GLN A 360 13.29 12.39 24.96
N THR A 361 13.76 12.54 23.72
CA THR A 361 13.92 11.51 22.71
C THR A 361 15.09 10.55 22.94
N GLN A 362 16.16 10.87 23.66
CA GLN A 362 17.29 9.94 23.87
C GLN A 362 16.88 8.65 24.59
N GLN A 363 15.99 8.74 25.57
CA GLN A 363 15.49 7.57 26.32
C GLN A 363 14.36 6.82 25.58
N LEU A 364 13.58 7.53 24.76
CA LEU A 364 12.36 7.01 24.13
C LEU A 364 12.51 6.66 22.64
N VAL A 365 13.57 7.12 21.96
CA VAL A 365 13.80 6.92 20.52
C VAL A 365 14.99 5.99 20.27
N ARG A 366 15.39 5.17 21.25
CA ARG A 366 16.18 3.97 20.95
C ARG A 366 15.43 3.23 19.84
N GLU A 367 16.05 3.19 18.67
CA GLU A 367 15.44 2.64 17.47
C GLU A 367 15.30 1.15 17.70
N VAL A 368 14.11 0.73 18.15
CA VAL A 368 13.84 -0.69 18.29
C VAL A 368 13.66 -1.21 16.86
N PRO A 369 14.59 -2.02 16.33
CA PRO A 369 14.34 -2.73 15.08
C PRO A 369 13.02 -3.49 15.23
N TYR A 370 12.36 -3.82 14.12
CA TYR A 370 11.14 -4.62 14.29
C TYR A 370 11.46 -5.90 15.04
N SER A 371 10.77 -6.11 16.16
CA SER A 371 10.69 -7.43 16.74
C SER A 371 10.04 -8.37 15.73
N ASP A 372 10.53 -9.60 15.66
CA ASP A 372 9.99 -10.68 14.83
C ASP A 372 8.47 -10.83 14.98
N ARG A 373 7.98 -10.77 16.23
CA ARG A 373 6.55 -10.78 16.56
C ARG A 373 5.79 -9.65 15.87
N LYS A 374 6.40 -8.47 15.79
CA LYS A 374 5.79 -7.28 15.20
C LYS A 374 5.71 -7.40 13.68
N LEU A 375 6.75 -7.93 13.02
CA LEU A 375 6.70 -8.22 11.59
C LEU A 375 5.61 -9.24 11.28
N ARG A 376 5.60 -10.38 11.97
CA ARG A 376 4.58 -11.42 11.78
C ARG A 376 3.16 -10.90 11.98
N ARG A 377 2.93 -9.98 12.94
CA ARG A 377 1.64 -9.31 13.11
C ARG A 377 1.24 -8.46 11.92
N GLU A 378 2.16 -7.70 11.32
CA GLU A 378 1.85 -6.93 10.10
C GLU A 378 1.55 -7.84 8.90
N PHE A 379 2.26 -8.96 8.76
CA PHE A 379 1.91 -10.00 7.78
C PHE A 379 0.56 -10.67 8.10
N GLY A 380 0.23 -10.88 9.36
CA GLY A 380 -1.06 -11.42 9.80
C GLY A 380 -2.23 -10.51 9.45
N ARG A 381 -2.07 -9.20 9.68
CA ARG A 381 -3.06 -8.19 9.26
C ARG A 381 -3.26 -8.19 7.75
N LEU A 382 -2.17 -8.27 7.00
CA LEU A 382 -2.21 -8.36 5.54
C LEU A 382 -2.92 -9.64 5.08
N TRP A 383 -2.62 -10.78 5.70
CA TRP A 383 -3.23 -12.07 5.39
C TRP A 383 -4.74 -12.05 5.66
N GLN A 384 -5.18 -11.49 6.79
CA GLN A 384 -6.60 -11.31 7.10
C GLN A 384 -7.34 -10.43 6.09
N ALA A 385 -6.67 -9.38 5.59
CA ALA A 385 -7.21 -8.52 4.54
C ALA A 385 -7.07 -9.11 3.12
N SER A 386 -6.49 -10.31 3.00
CA SER A 386 -6.31 -11.00 1.73
C SER A 386 -7.28 -12.17 1.60
N SER A 387 -7.80 -12.32 0.39
CA SER A 387 -8.59 -13.46 -0.03
C SER A 387 -7.99 -14.07 -1.28
N TYR A 388 -8.36 -15.31 -1.56
CA TYR A 388 -8.23 -15.93 -2.86
C TYR A 388 -9.60 -16.45 -3.30
N VAL A 389 -9.73 -16.75 -4.60
CA VAL A 389 -10.95 -17.33 -5.15
C VAL A 389 -10.77 -18.84 -5.19
N GLU A 390 -11.65 -19.57 -4.52
CA GLU A 390 -11.77 -21.01 -4.64
C GLU A 390 -12.96 -21.33 -5.55
N GLU A 391 -12.71 -22.08 -6.61
CA GLU A 391 -13.74 -22.58 -7.50
C GLU A 391 -14.16 -23.95 -7.02
N THR A 392 -15.31 -24.04 -6.34
CA THR A 392 -15.84 -25.32 -5.92
C THR A 392 -16.51 -26.01 -7.09
N LYS A 393 -16.45 -27.35 -7.11
CA LYS A 393 -17.13 -28.16 -8.13
C LYS A 393 -18.60 -27.80 -8.13
N SER A 394 -19.17 -27.75 -9.32
CA SER A 394 -20.50 -27.21 -9.57
C SER A 394 -21.55 -27.81 -8.65
N ASP A 395 -22.49 -26.97 -8.21
CA ASP A 395 -23.79 -27.44 -7.70
C ASP A 395 -24.41 -28.42 -8.72
N GLU A 396 -25.41 -29.21 -8.31
CA GLU A 396 -26.16 -30.17 -9.15
C GLU A 396 -26.64 -29.60 -10.51
N LYS A 397 -26.63 -28.27 -10.68
CA LYS A 397 -26.97 -27.51 -11.88
C LYS A 397 -25.77 -27.11 -12.78
N GLY A 398 -24.58 -27.65 -12.56
CA GLY A 398 -23.42 -27.44 -13.45
C GLY A 398 -22.79 -26.04 -13.40
N ARG A 399 -23.16 -25.18 -12.45
CA ARG A 399 -22.57 -23.83 -12.30
C ARG A 399 -21.44 -23.83 -11.29
N HIS A 400 -20.27 -23.34 -11.68
CA HIS A 400 -19.16 -23.11 -10.77
C HIS A 400 -19.56 -22.13 -9.67
N LYS A 401 -19.60 -22.60 -8.42
CA LYS A 401 -19.80 -21.74 -7.27
C LYS A 401 -18.42 -21.19 -6.88
N ARG A 402 -18.32 -19.87 -6.79
CA ARG A 402 -17.08 -19.20 -6.38
C ARG A 402 -17.20 -18.86 -4.91
N GLU A 403 -16.27 -19.38 -4.12
CA GLU A 403 -16.16 -19.07 -2.71
C GLU A 403 -14.92 -18.22 -2.47
N PHE A 404 -15.10 -17.17 -1.67
CA PHE A 404 -14.02 -16.25 -1.31
C PHE A 404 -13.51 -16.62 0.07
N VAL A 405 -12.35 -17.25 0.11
CA VAL A 405 -11.72 -17.67 1.36
C VAL A 405 -10.85 -16.53 1.87
N TRP A 406 -11.09 -16.11 3.12
CA TRP A 406 -10.35 -15.06 3.80
C TRP A 406 -9.39 -15.63 4.85
N GLY A 407 -8.32 -14.89 5.16
CA GLY A 407 -7.47 -15.23 6.29
C GLY A 407 -8.19 -14.99 7.62
N ASN A 408 -8.26 -16.00 8.47
CA ASN A 408 -8.80 -15.88 9.82
C ASN A 408 -7.67 -15.71 10.83
N PRO A 409 -7.81 -14.89 11.89
CA PRO A 409 -6.80 -14.86 12.95
C PRO A 409 -6.54 -16.28 13.44
N LEU A 410 -5.26 -16.66 13.56
CA LEU A 410 -4.90 -17.89 14.27
C LEU A 410 -5.32 -17.71 15.73
N THR A 411 -6.51 -18.21 16.06
CA THR A 411 -7.13 -18.09 17.39
C THR A 411 -6.59 -19.12 18.39
N GLY A 412 -5.60 -19.92 17.99
CA GLY A 412 -4.93 -20.83 18.89
C GLY A 412 -4.16 -20.05 19.97
N PRO A 413 -4.31 -20.40 21.27
CA PRO A 413 -3.36 -19.92 22.27
C PRO A 413 -1.95 -20.31 21.82
N PRO A 414 -0.92 -19.49 22.11
CA PRO A 414 0.45 -19.88 21.81
C PRO A 414 0.73 -21.23 22.48
N ILE A 415 1.29 -22.17 21.73
CA ILE A 415 1.75 -23.44 22.30
C ILE A 415 2.73 -23.08 23.41
N ALA A 416 2.48 -23.57 24.62
CA ALA A 416 3.31 -23.30 25.77
C ALA A 416 4.74 -23.79 25.48
N SER A 417 5.73 -22.92 25.73
CA SER A 417 7.14 -23.29 25.61
C SER A 417 7.49 -24.40 26.60
N GLY A 418 8.48 -25.25 26.32
CA GLY A 418 8.89 -26.34 27.21
C GLY A 418 9.05 -25.94 28.70
N PRO A 419 9.70 -24.81 29.03
CA PRO A 419 9.78 -24.31 30.41
C PRO A 419 8.44 -23.87 31.01
N GLN A 420 7.48 -23.43 30.18
CA GLN A 420 6.13 -23.09 30.62
C GLN A 420 5.30 -24.34 30.87
N LEU A 421 5.51 -25.40 30.08
CA LEU A 421 4.93 -26.72 30.33
C LEU A 421 5.46 -27.31 31.64
N GLY A 422 6.75 -27.08 31.97
CA GLY A 422 7.34 -27.51 33.23
C GLY A 422 6.70 -26.92 34.49
N ILE A 423 5.98 -25.79 34.39
CA ILE A 423 5.18 -25.25 35.52
C ILE A 423 4.02 -26.20 35.87
N PHE A 424 3.56 -26.99 34.90
CA PHE A 424 2.48 -27.95 35.04
C PHE A 424 2.99 -29.40 35.24
N ASP A 425 4.30 -29.60 35.39
CA ASP A 425 4.83 -30.92 35.74
C ASP A 425 4.33 -31.32 37.13
N GLY A 426 3.66 -32.47 37.23
CA GLY A 426 3.03 -32.93 38.47
C GLY A 426 1.61 -32.38 38.70
N VAL A 427 1.02 -31.72 37.70
CA VAL A 427 -0.36 -31.22 37.73
C VAL A 427 -1.21 -31.96 36.68
N ASP A 428 -2.41 -32.39 37.05
CA ASP A 428 -3.34 -33.03 36.11
C ASP A 428 -4.03 -32.02 35.17
N ALA A 429 -4.82 -32.51 34.21
CA ALA A 429 -5.56 -31.66 33.27
C ALA A 429 -6.61 -30.75 33.94
N GLN A 430 -6.93 -30.99 35.22
CA GLN A 430 -7.86 -30.21 36.03
C GLN A 430 -7.14 -29.20 36.94
N GLY A 431 -5.80 -29.15 36.93
CA GLY A 431 -5.02 -28.25 37.77
C GLY A 431 -4.71 -28.79 39.17
N GLN A 432 -4.95 -30.08 39.46
CA GLN A 432 -4.66 -30.69 40.75
C GLN A 432 -3.27 -31.30 40.78
N ILE A 433 -2.57 -31.11 41.91
CA ILE A 433 -1.26 -31.71 42.15
C ILE A 433 -1.44 -33.23 42.27
N LEU A 434 -0.72 -33.99 41.44
CA LEU A 434 -0.66 -35.45 41.52
C LEU A 434 -0.03 -35.84 42.87
N ARG A 435 -0.86 -36.14 43.87
CA ARG A 435 -0.42 -36.67 45.16
C ARG A 435 0.02 -38.12 44.97
N GLY A 436 1.27 -38.33 44.59
CA GLY A 436 1.82 -39.67 44.49
C GLY A 436 3.22 -39.73 43.90
N LYS A 437 4.22 -39.46 44.75
CA LYS A 437 5.39 -40.32 44.95
C LYS A 437 5.91 -40.15 46.36
#